data_AF-A0A5T8RW76-F1
#
_entry.id   AF-A0A5T8RW76-F1
#
_cell.length_a   1.000
_cell.length_b   1.000
_cell.length_c   1.000
_cell.angle_alpha   90.00
_cell.angle_beta   90.00
_cell.angle_gamma   90.00
#
_symmetry.space_group_name_H-M   'P 1'
#
loop_
_entity.id
_entity.type
_entity.pdbx_description
1 polymer ?
#
loop_
_entity_poly.entity_id
_entity_poly.type
_entity_poly.pdbx_seq_one_letter_code
_entity_poly.pdbx_strand_id
1 'polypeptide(L)'
;SASVSSLFGVAIIVAVFIVFEFILRTSKDIYQSITARQDDVDIDIAFLEAVLYSKKKNGRSMSSAFVLWNEFQKIKPVLLNSIFQRIADIPIFIIFLIVIYVNLGLVVIVPITMFIVSIIISLVNHHYTNELMNKQKEGQKNRNIFISEV
;
A
#
# COMPACT_ATOMS: atom_id res chain seq x y z
N SER A 1 26.39 42.42 -4.41
CA SER A 1 26.53 41.75 -3.11
C SER A 1 25.21 41.26 -2.51
N ALA A 2 24.15 42.08 -2.44
CA ALA A 2 22.87 41.68 -1.80
C ALA A 2 22.20 40.42 -2.40
N SER A 3 22.25 40.23 -3.71
CA SER A 3 21.63 39.07 -4.39
C SER A 3 22.38 37.75 -4.12
N VAL A 4 23.71 37.81 -3.93
CA VAL A 4 24.52 36.64 -3.58
C VAL A 4 24.25 36.25 -2.12
N SER A 5 24.18 37.23 -1.21
CA SER A 5 23.85 36.99 0.20
C SER A 5 22.45 36.39 0.40
N SER A 6 21.44 36.82 -0.37
CA SER A 6 20.10 36.22 -0.29
C SER A 6 20.06 34.80 -0.85
N LEU A 7 20.81 34.53 -1.93
CA LEU A 7 20.92 33.19 -2.50
C LEU A 7 21.55 32.21 -1.51
N PHE A 8 22.65 32.60 -0.86
CA PHE A 8 23.28 31.78 0.19
C PHE A 8 22.34 31.55 1.39
N GLY A 9 21.58 32.56 1.80
CA GLY A 9 20.58 32.42 2.87
C GLY A 9 19.51 31.38 2.53
N VAL A 10 18.91 31.48 1.34
CA VAL A 10 17.90 30.51 0.87
C VAL A 10 18.52 29.13 0.68
N ALA A 11 19.73 29.03 0.13
CA ALA A 11 20.41 27.75 -0.08
C ALA A 11 20.68 27.01 1.23
N ILE A 12 21.10 27.70 2.29
CA ILE A 12 21.30 27.10 3.62
C ILE A 12 19.96 26.62 4.19
N ILE A 13 18.90 27.41 4.06
CA ILE A 13 17.57 27.03 4.52
C ILE A 13 17.11 25.76 3.79
N VAL A 14 17.18 25.75 2.45
CA VAL A 14 16.81 24.58 1.64
C VAL A 14 17.65 23.36 2.01
N ALA A 15 18.96 23.51 2.21
CA ALA A 15 19.83 22.42 2.64
C ALA A 15 19.41 21.84 4.00
N VAL A 16 19.07 22.70 4.97
CA VAL A 16 18.56 22.28 6.27
C VAL A 16 17.22 21.55 6.10
N PHE A 17 16.29 22.09 5.32
CA PHE A 17 15.01 21.44 5.04
C PHE A 17 15.19 20.05 4.41
N ILE A 18 16.10 19.88 3.46
CA ILE A 18 16.41 18.58 2.84
C ILE A 18 16.91 17.58 3.90
N VAL A 19 17.81 17.99 4.78
CA VAL A 19 18.33 17.12 5.85
C VAL A 19 17.23 16.74 6.83
N PHE A 20 16.39 17.69 7.24
CA PHE A 20 15.25 17.40 8.12
C PHE A 20 14.22 16.49 7.45
N GLU A 21 13.89 16.73 6.18
CA GLU A 21 13.00 15.87 5.41
C GLU A 21 13.57 14.45 5.35
N PHE A 22 14.86 14.30 5.10
CA PHE A 22 15.53 13.00 5.07
C PHE A 22 15.43 12.26 6.41
N ILE A 23 15.67 12.96 7.54
CA ILE A 23 15.56 12.38 8.88
C ILE A 23 14.12 11.98 9.19
N LEU A 24 13.15 12.84 8.90
CA LEU A 24 11.73 12.59 9.14
C LEU A 24 11.21 11.44 8.30
N ARG A 25 11.58 11.39 7.01
CA ARG A 25 11.22 10.29 6.10
C ARG A 25 11.80 8.97 6.59
N THR A 26 13.09 8.94 6.90
CA THR A 26 13.76 7.74 7.43
C THR A 26 13.12 7.28 8.75
N SER A 27 12.81 8.21 9.66
CA SER A 27 12.13 7.89 10.91
C SER A 27 10.74 7.30 10.66
N LYS A 28 9.93 7.95 9.81
CA LYS A 28 8.61 7.45 9.42
C LYS A 28 8.69 6.03 8.89
N ASP A 29 9.65 5.75 8.00
CA ASP A 29 9.83 4.42 7.40
C ASP A 29 10.21 3.38 8.45
N ILE A 30 11.13 3.72 9.37
CA ILE A 30 11.53 2.85 10.49
C ILE A 30 10.34 2.56 11.40
N TYR A 31 9.60 3.59 11.84
CA TYR A 31 8.44 3.42 12.71
C TYR A 31 7.37 2.56 12.04
N GLN A 32 7.04 2.83 10.78
CA GLN A 32 6.07 2.02 10.02
C GLN A 32 6.53 0.56 9.91
N SER A 33 7.82 0.32 9.71
CA SER A 33 8.35 -1.05 9.63
C SER A 33 8.28 -1.80 10.96
N ILE A 34 8.43 -1.10 12.09
CA ILE A 34 8.35 -1.69 13.42
C ILE A 34 6.90 -1.97 13.80
N THR A 35 6.00 -1.02 13.53
CA THR A 35 4.56 -1.16 13.77
C THR A 35 3.98 -2.29 12.93
N ALA A 36 4.30 -2.33 11.63
CA ALA A 36 3.83 -3.40 10.75
C ALA A 36 4.22 -4.80 11.25
N ARG A 37 5.43 -4.97 11.80
CA ARG A 37 5.90 -6.27 12.33
C ARG A 37 5.16 -6.70 13.60
N GLN A 38 4.82 -5.76 14.50
CA GLN A 38 4.08 -6.08 15.73
C GLN A 38 2.62 -6.37 15.42
N ASP A 39 1.97 -5.49 14.63
CA ASP A 39 0.58 -5.65 14.22
C ASP A 39 0.38 -6.96 13.45
N ASP A 40 1.36 -7.36 12.62
CA ASP A 40 1.29 -8.62 11.90
C ASP A 40 1.22 -9.84 12.84
N VAL A 41 2.01 -9.88 13.92
CA VAL A 41 2.04 -11.03 14.85
C VAL A 41 0.76 -11.09 15.68
N ASP A 42 0.31 -9.96 16.21
CA ASP A 42 -0.88 -9.90 17.06
C ASP A 42 -2.15 -10.27 16.27
N ILE A 43 -2.27 -9.79 15.04
CA ILE A 43 -3.40 -10.10 14.15
C ILE A 43 -3.40 -11.58 13.75
N ASP A 44 -2.23 -12.18 13.53
CA ASP A 44 -2.08 -13.60 13.23
C ASP A 44 -2.54 -14.48 14.40
N ILE A 45 -2.13 -14.14 15.62
CA ILE A 45 -2.53 -14.87 16.83
C ILE A 45 -4.04 -14.72 17.05
N ALA A 46 -4.57 -13.49 16.99
CA ALA A 46 -5.98 -13.22 17.19
C ALA A 46 -6.87 -13.94 16.16
N PHE A 47 -6.44 -13.98 14.89
CA PHE A 47 -7.18 -14.68 13.85
C PHE A 47 -7.14 -16.21 14.04
N LEU A 48 -5.97 -16.77 14.37
CA LEU A 48 -5.84 -18.20 14.63
C LEU A 48 -6.70 -18.62 15.84
N GLU A 49 -6.67 -17.83 16.91
CA GLU A 49 -7.50 -18.02 18.10
C GLU A 49 -8.99 -17.99 17.74
N ALA A 50 -9.44 -16.96 17.01
CA ALA A 50 -10.83 -16.86 16.55
C ALA A 50 -11.27 -18.07 15.71
N VAL A 51 -10.42 -18.57 14.82
CA VAL A 51 -10.70 -19.75 13.98
C VAL A 51 -10.78 -21.03 14.83
N LEU A 52 -9.86 -21.22 15.78
CA LEU A 52 -9.82 -22.39 16.65
C LEU A 52 -11.01 -22.42 17.63
N TYR A 53 -11.35 -21.29 18.24
CA TYR A 53 -12.52 -21.20 19.13
C TYR A 53 -13.85 -21.35 18.38
N SER A 54 -13.94 -20.84 17.14
CA SER A 54 -15.11 -21.04 16.26
C SER A 54 -15.32 -22.51 15.87
N LYS A 55 -14.23 -23.28 15.73
CA LYS A 55 -14.27 -24.73 15.45
C LYS A 55 -15.07 -25.51 16.51
N LYS A 56 -14.94 -25.10 17.78
CA LYS A 56 -15.61 -25.75 18.93
C LYS A 56 -17.14 -25.63 18.88
N LYS A 57 -17.68 -24.66 18.12
CA LYS A 57 -19.11 -24.37 18.00
C LYS A 57 -19.77 -24.92 16.73
N ASN A 58 -19.00 -25.04 15.62
CA ASN A 58 -19.55 -25.30 14.28
C ASN A 58 -19.02 -26.57 13.58
N GLY A 59 -18.22 -27.41 14.25
CA GLY A 59 -17.77 -28.70 13.68
C GLY A 59 -16.84 -28.61 12.46
N ARG A 60 -16.21 -27.45 12.21
CA ARG A 60 -15.30 -27.23 11.08
C ARG A 60 -14.08 -28.17 11.14
N SER A 61 -13.70 -28.76 10.02
CA SER A 61 -12.49 -29.57 9.89
C SER A 61 -11.22 -28.71 10.03
N MET A 62 -10.14 -29.28 10.60
CA MET A 62 -8.81 -28.64 10.68
C MET A 62 -8.31 -28.17 9.29
N SER A 63 -8.66 -28.92 8.24
CA SER A 63 -8.33 -28.58 6.86
C SER A 63 -9.02 -27.29 6.41
N SER A 64 -10.31 -27.10 6.75
CA SER A 64 -11.05 -25.88 6.38
C SER A 64 -10.56 -24.62 7.10
N ALA A 65 -10.09 -24.77 8.35
CA ALA A 65 -9.44 -23.70 9.11
C ALA A 65 -8.10 -23.29 8.49
N PHE A 66 -7.31 -24.27 8.03
CA PHE A 66 -6.04 -24.02 7.38
C PHE A 66 -6.19 -23.34 6.01
N VAL A 67 -7.21 -23.71 5.22
CA VAL A 67 -7.52 -23.02 3.96
C VAL A 67 -7.89 -21.56 4.22
N LEU A 68 -8.73 -21.29 5.23
CA LEU A 68 -9.13 -19.94 5.60
C LEU A 68 -7.95 -19.09 6.10
N TRP A 69 -7.05 -19.68 6.90
CA TRP A 69 -5.79 -19.07 7.29
C TRP A 69 -4.94 -18.68 6.08
N ASN A 70 -4.78 -19.60 5.11
CA ASN A 70 -3.99 -19.34 3.92
C ASN A 70 -4.58 -18.24 3.03
N GLU A 71 -5.91 -18.16 2.91
CA GLU A 71 -6.58 -17.06 2.21
C GLU A 71 -6.42 -15.73 2.97
N PHE A 72 -6.50 -15.75 4.30
CA PHE A 72 -6.26 -14.56 5.12
C PHE A 72 -4.83 -14.01 4.95
N GLN A 73 -3.81 -14.88 4.98
CA GLN A 73 -2.41 -14.49 4.79
C GLN A 73 -2.16 -13.82 3.42
N LYS A 74 -2.94 -14.16 2.39
CA LYS A 74 -2.82 -13.50 1.07
C LYS A 74 -3.39 -12.08 1.07
N ILE A 75 -4.48 -11.83 1.78
CA ILE A 75 -5.17 -10.53 1.78
C ILE A 75 -4.63 -9.57 2.85
N LYS A 76 -4.14 -10.11 3.97
CA LYS A 76 -3.60 -9.36 5.11
C LYS A 76 -2.58 -8.29 4.71
N PRO A 77 -1.50 -8.59 3.95
CA PRO A 77 -0.51 -7.57 3.59
C PRO A 77 -1.08 -6.47 2.68
N VAL A 78 -2.10 -6.77 1.88
CA VAL A 78 -2.77 -5.77 1.04
C VAL A 78 -3.61 -4.83 1.90
N LEU A 79 -4.38 -5.38 2.85
CA LEU A 79 -5.24 -4.61 3.75
C LEU A 79 -4.42 -3.76 4.71
N LEU A 80 -3.50 -4.39 5.46
CA LEU A 80 -2.76 -3.74 6.55
C LEU A 80 -1.68 -2.78 6.06
N ASN A 81 -0.90 -3.18 5.05
CA ASN A 81 0.29 -2.42 4.68
C ASN A 81 0.04 -1.54 3.44
N SER A 82 -0.71 -2.02 2.44
CA SER A 82 -0.85 -1.26 1.20
C SER A 82 -1.98 -0.24 1.21
N ILE A 83 -3.14 -0.57 1.78
CA ILE A 83 -4.32 0.30 1.72
C ILE A 83 -4.25 1.38 2.81
N PHE A 84 -3.97 1.03 4.06
CA PHE A 84 -3.85 2.02 5.13
C PHE A 84 -2.76 3.05 4.87
N GLN A 85 -1.61 2.63 4.34
CA GLN A 85 -0.53 3.56 4.00
C GLN A 85 -0.94 4.54 2.90
N ARG A 86 -1.60 4.06 1.83
CA ARG A 86 -2.13 4.92 0.76
C ARG A 86 -3.20 5.89 1.27
N ILE A 87 -4.07 5.45 2.18
CA ILE A 87 -5.08 6.33 2.81
C ILE A 87 -4.40 7.40 3.66
N ALA A 88 -3.35 7.05 4.39
CA ALA A 88 -2.59 7.99 5.22
C ALA A 88 -1.87 9.08 4.40
N ASP A 89 -1.64 8.86 3.11
CA ASP A 89 -1.05 9.85 2.22
C ASP A 89 -2.09 10.85 1.64
N ILE A 90 -3.39 10.54 1.68
CA ILE A 90 -4.46 11.41 1.18
C ILE A 90 -4.49 12.79 1.88
N PRO A 91 -4.40 12.89 3.23
CA PRO A 91 -4.36 14.19 3.91
C PRO A 91 -3.17 15.05 3.46
N ILE A 92 -2.00 14.44 3.27
CA ILE A 92 -0.80 15.14 2.81
C ILE A 92 -1.01 15.66 1.38
N PHE A 93 -1.61 14.85 0.52
CA PHE A 93 -1.96 15.26 -0.84
C PHE A 93 -2.94 16.45 -0.86
N ILE A 94 -3.94 16.47 0.03
CA ILE A 94 -4.87 17.60 0.16
C ILE A 94 -4.13 18.87 0.58
N ILE A 95 -3.25 18.79 1.58
CA ILE A 95 -2.42 19.93 2.01
C ILE A 95 -1.58 20.44 0.84
N PHE A 96 -0.96 19.54 0.07
CA PHE A 96 -0.17 19.89 -1.11
C PHE A 96 -0.99 20.65 -2.17
N LEU A 97 -2.21 20.20 -2.47
CA LEU A 97 -3.11 20.91 -3.38
C LEU A 97 -3.48 22.31 -2.87
N ILE A 98 -3.74 22.45 -1.56
CA ILE A 98 -4.04 23.76 -0.95
C ILE A 98 -2.85 24.70 -1.08
N VAL A 99 -1.64 24.22 -0.78
CA VAL A 99 -0.41 25.03 -0.90
C VAL A 99 -0.21 25.49 -2.34
N ILE A 100 -0.40 24.63 -3.33
CA ILE A 100 -0.32 25.01 -4.75
C ILE A 100 -1.39 26.03 -5.10
N TYR A 101 -2.63 25.81 -4.68
CA TYR A 101 -3.72 26.73 -4.99
C TYR A 101 -3.47 28.14 -4.42
N VAL A 102 -2.97 28.23 -3.19
CA VAL A 102 -2.67 29.52 -2.55
C VAL A 102 -1.50 30.24 -3.23
N ASN A 103 -0.47 29.52 -3.70
CA ASN A 103 0.72 30.15 -4.28
C ASN A 103 0.66 30.35 -5.81
N LEU A 104 0.03 29.42 -6.55
CA LEU A 104 -0.01 29.37 -8.02
C LEU A 104 -1.44 29.44 -8.59
N GLY A 105 -2.49 29.50 -7.76
CA GLY A 105 -3.87 29.61 -8.21
C GLY A 105 -4.35 28.39 -9.01
N LEU A 106 -4.81 28.64 -10.25
CA LEU A 106 -5.40 27.62 -11.13
C LEU A 106 -4.43 26.53 -11.60
N VAL A 107 -3.12 26.71 -11.41
CA VAL A 107 -2.10 25.69 -11.77
C VAL A 107 -2.32 24.37 -11.01
N VAL A 108 -3.06 24.38 -9.90
CA VAL A 108 -3.49 23.17 -9.16
C VAL A 108 -4.25 22.15 -10.02
N ILE A 109 -4.84 22.57 -11.15
CA ILE A 109 -5.53 21.66 -12.09
C ILE A 109 -4.55 20.65 -12.70
N VAL A 110 -3.27 20.99 -12.85
CA VAL A 110 -2.24 20.10 -13.43
C VAL A 110 -2.01 18.85 -12.56
N PRO A 111 -1.68 18.95 -11.25
CA PRO A 111 -1.53 17.76 -10.41
C PRO A 111 -2.84 16.98 -10.24
N ILE A 112 -4.00 17.65 -10.24
CA ILE A 112 -5.31 16.98 -10.18
C ILE A 112 -5.55 16.12 -11.43
N THR A 113 -5.30 16.67 -12.62
CA THR A 113 -5.45 15.92 -13.87
C THR A 113 -4.46 14.76 -13.97
N MET A 114 -3.20 14.96 -13.57
CA MET A 114 -2.21 13.88 -13.46
C MET A 114 -2.65 12.77 -12.51
N PHE A 115 -3.24 13.13 -11.35
CA PHE A 115 -3.76 12.16 -10.40
C PHE A 115 -4.90 11.33 -11.01
N ILE A 116 -5.84 11.98 -11.70
CA ILE A 116 -6.94 11.30 -12.41
C ILE A 116 -6.40 10.36 -13.49
N VAL A 117 -5.46 10.81 -14.32
CA VAL A 117 -4.84 9.98 -15.36
C VAL A 117 -4.14 8.76 -14.76
N SER A 118 -3.43 8.94 -13.64
CA SER A 118 -2.77 7.84 -12.93
C SER A 118 -3.77 6.78 -12.43
N ILE A 119 -4.92 7.21 -11.90
CA ILE A 119 -6.01 6.29 -11.51
C ILE A 119 -6.52 5.51 -12.72
N ILE A 120 -6.75 6.18 -13.86
CA ILE A 120 -7.24 5.52 -15.08
C ILE A 120 -6.24 4.46 -15.55
N ILE A 121 -4.95 4.79 -15.63
CA ILE A 121 -3.90 3.84 -16.02
C ILE A 121 -3.86 2.64 -15.05
N SER A 122 -3.98 2.89 -13.75
CA SER A 122 -4.01 1.85 -12.72
C SER A 122 -5.18 0.87 -12.93
N LEU A 123 -6.38 1.40 -13.21
CA LEU A 123 -7.57 0.57 -13.46
C LEU A 123 -7.41 -0.29 -14.73
N VAL A 124 -6.87 0.28 -15.80
CA VAL A 124 -6.61 -0.46 -17.05
C VAL A 124 -5.60 -1.60 -16.81
N ASN A 125 -4.50 -1.31 -16.11
CA ASN A 125 -3.49 -2.33 -15.79
C ASN A 125 -4.05 -3.44 -14.89
N HIS A 126 -4.92 -3.09 -13.93
CA HIS A 126 -5.56 -4.08 -13.08
C HIS A 126 -6.45 -5.02 -13.90
N HIS A 127 -7.24 -4.48 -14.84
CA HIS A 127 -8.09 -5.28 -15.71
C HIS A 127 -7.27 -6.25 -16.58
N TYR A 128 -6.21 -5.75 -17.22
CA TYR A 128 -5.32 -6.55 -18.06
C TYR A 128 -4.65 -7.69 -17.27
N THR A 129 -4.15 -7.40 -16.07
CA THR A 129 -3.47 -8.39 -15.22
C THR A 129 -4.43 -9.49 -14.75
N ASN A 130 -5.67 -9.14 -14.44
CA ASN A 130 -6.69 -10.12 -14.05
C ASN A 130 -7.01 -11.10 -15.18
N GLU A 131 -7.06 -10.62 -16.43
CA GLU A 131 -7.30 -11.47 -17.59
C GLU A 131 -6.16 -12.47 -17.81
N LEU A 132 -4.90 -12.01 -17.69
CA LEU A 132 -3.72 -12.88 -17.79
C LEU A 132 -3.68 -13.93 -16.67
N MET A 133 -4.00 -13.51 -15.43
CA MET A 133 -4.02 -14.41 -14.28
C MET A 133 -5.10 -15.50 -14.41
N ASN A 134 -6.25 -15.18 -15.01
CA ASN A 134 -7.29 -16.17 -15.30
C ASN A 134 -6.83 -17.18 -16.37
N LYS A 135 -6.21 -16.71 -17.46
CA LYS A 135 -5.64 -17.60 -18.49
C LYS A 135 -4.56 -18.52 -17.92
N GLN A 136 -3.72 -18.03 -17.00
CA GLN A 136 -2.72 -18.84 -16.33
C GLN A 136 -3.34 -19.90 -15.40
N LYS A 137 -4.41 -19.56 -14.66
CA LYS A 137 -5.14 -20.52 -13.83
C LYS A 137 -5.77 -21.64 -14.67
N GLU A 138 -6.34 -21.32 -15.82
CA GLU A 138 -6.89 -22.32 -16.75
C GLU A 138 -5.79 -23.25 -17.31
N GLY A 139 -4.65 -22.69 -17.72
CA GLY A 139 -3.52 -23.48 -18.20
C GLY A 139 -2.95 -24.43 -17.13
N GLN A 140 -2.86 -23.98 -15.87
CA GLN A 140 -2.45 -24.84 -14.75
C GLN A 140 -3.47 -25.91 -14.40
N LYS A 141 -4.77 -25.57 -14.41
CA LYS A 141 -5.85 -26.54 -14.16
C LYS A 141 -5.82 -27.67 -15.20
N ASN A 142 -5.68 -27.33 -16.48
CA ASN A 142 -5.58 -28.32 -17.55
C ASN A 142 -4.36 -29.23 -17.35
N ARG A 143 -3.19 -28.65 -17.04
CA ARG A 143 -1.97 -29.43 -16.78
C ARG A 143 -2.10 -30.38 -15.59
N ASN A 144 -2.75 -29.96 -14.51
CA ASN A 144 -2.97 -30.84 -13.35
C ASN A 144 -3.92 -32.01 -13.66
N ILE A 145 -4.92 -31.81 -14.53
CA ILE A 145 -5.82 -32.89 -14.98
C ILE A 145 -5.03 -33.94 -15.78
N PHE A 146 -4.17 -33.51 -16.72
CA PHE A 146 -3.33 -34.40 -17.51
C PHE A 146 -2.36 -35.24 -16.66
N ILE A 147 -1.82 -34.72 -15.56
CA ILE A 147 -0.91 -35.48 -14.68
C ILE A 147 -1.67 -36.48 -13.80
N SER A 148 -2.95 -36.24 -13.51
CA SER A 148 -3.76 -37.18 -12.72
C SER A 148 -4.39 -38.32 -13.54
N GLU A 149 -4.39 -38.22 -14.87
CA GLU A 149 -4.91 -39.24 -15.78
C GLU A 149 -3.84 -40.27 -16.22
N VAL A 150 -2.56 -40.02 -15.93
CA VAL A 150 -1.42 -40.92 -16.20
C VAL A 150 -1.02 -41.67 -14.94
#